data_AF-A0A2U2DMS9-F1
#
_entry.id   AF-A0A2U2DMS9-F1
#
_cell.length_a   1.000
_cell.length_b   1.000
_cell.length_c   1.000
_cell.angle_alpha   90.00
_cell.angle_beta   90.00
_cell.angle_gamma   90.00
#
_symmetry.space_group_name_H-M   'P 1'
#
loop_
_entity.id
_entity.type
_entity.pdbx_description
1 polymer ?
#
loop_
_entity_poly.entity_id
_entity_poly.type
_entity_poly.pdbx_seq_one_letter_code
_entity_poly.pdbx_strand_id
1 'polypeptide(L)'
;MTDTGGHHVVIVGGGFGGLEAARHLAAGPFRITVLDRRNHHLFQPLLYQAATASLALSEIAWPIRSLLRRYENATTLLGVVSGVDAAEKAVLLEDGRRVSYDTLILATGARHAYFGHDEWEPHAPGLKTLEDATTIRRRILSVFERAEWLTDADERRRLLTFAIIGAGPTGVELAGTIAELAHETLRRDFRTIDTREARVVLVEAGPRILSAFTEDLSAYAERALARLGVEVRTGRAVSQCSAEGIELGGEFLPAATILWAAGVAASPAAEWLNVPADRAGRIIVAPDLSVPGFPDIFAIGDTAHVAMGEGRTVPGIAPAAKQEGRYVAGVIRARQEARPAPKPFAYRNDGNLATIGKRAAIVDLGWIKLKGRLAWWTWGIAHVYFLIGLRNRLAVALSWLWIYSTGQRSARLITGTNTEDAQRKKQ
;
A
#
# COMPACT_ATOMS: atom_id res chain seq x y z
N MET A 1 -19.44 17.66 -25.19
CA MET A 1 -18.45 16.56 -25.21
C MET A 1 -18.51 15.99 -26.61
N THR A 2 -17.52 16.31 -27.44
CA THR A 2 -17.46 15.82 -28.81
C THR A 2 -17.24 14.30 -28.77
N ASP A 3 -18.24 13.58 -29.28
CA ASP A 3 -18.19 12.14 -29.45
C ASP A 3 -17.08 11.81 -30.46
N THR A 4 -15.93 11.43 -29.93
CA THR A 4 -14.83 10.88 -30.70
C THR A 4 -15.13 9.38 -30.79
N GLY A 5 -15.76 8.97 -31.89
CA GLY A 5 -16.31 7.62 -32.13
C GLY A 5 -15.31 6.47 -32.17
N GLY A 6 -14.42 6.38 -31.17
CA GLY A 6 -13.54 5.26 -30.90
C GLY A 6 -14.03 4.45 -29.71
N HIS A 7 -13.70 3.16 -29.71
CA HIS A 7 -14.05 2.19 -28.66
C HIS A 7 -13.73 2.73 -27.27
N HIS A 8 -14.75 2.82 -26.41
CA HIS A 8 -14.68 3.46 -25.10
C HIS A 8 -14.25 2.47 -24.03
N VAL A 9 -13.06 2.68 -23.50
CA VAL A 9 -12.53 1.92 -22.37
C VAL A 9 -12.67 2.72 -21.08
N VAL A 10 -13.45 2.20 -20.13
CA VAL A 10 -13.54 2.74 -18.77
C VAL A 10 -12.63 1.94 -17.86
N ILE A 11 -11.83 2.64 -17.06
CA ILE A 11 -10.89 2.07 -16.10
C ILE A 11 -11.28 2.60 -14.72
N VAL A 12 -11.65 1.70 -13.81
CA VAL A 12 -11.98 2.05 -12.42
C VAL A 12 -10.74 1.83 -11.55
N GLY A 13 -10.11 2.91 -11.14
CA GLY A 13 -8.89 2.94 -10.33
C GLY A 13 -7.67 3.50 -11.09
N GLY A 14 -7.11 4.60 -10.59
CA GLY A 14 -5.86 5.24 -11.01
C GLY A 14 -4.63 4.73 -10.24
N GLY A 15 -4.67 3.49 -9.79
CA GLY A 15 -3.55 2.79 -9.17
C GLY A 15 -2.48 2.34 -10.18
N PHE A 16 -1.60 1.42 -9.77
CA PHE A 16 -0.51 0.92 -10.63
C PHE A 16 -1.02 0.27 -11.92
N GLY A 17 -1.98 -0.66 -11.82
CA GLY A 17 -2.51 -1.37 -12.98
C GLY A 17 -3.34 -0.49 -13.90
N GLY A 18 -4.28 0.27 -13.34
CA GLY A 18 -5.16 1.13 -14.14
C GLY A 18 -4.42 2.23 -14.90
N LEU A 19 -3.40 2.87 -14.29
CA LEU A 19 -2.56 3.82 -15.03
C LEU A 19 -1.70 3.15 -16.10
N GLU A 20 -1.18 1.96 -15.84
CA GLU A 20 -0.38 1.24 -16.84
C GLU A 20 -1.26 0.85 -18.04
N ALA A 21 -2.48 0.35 -17.80
CA ALA A 21 -3.47 0.07 -18.82
C ALA A 21 -3.84 1.34 -19.62
N ALA A 22 -4.18 2.44 -18.93
CA ALA A 22 -4.53 3.71 -19.58
C ALA A 22 -3.42 4.20 -20.51
N ARG A 23 -2.15 4.18 -20.08
CA ARG A 23 -1.00 4.61 -20.90
C ARG A 23 -0.79 3.75 -22.14
N HIS A 24 -0.99 2.44 -22.04
CA HIS A 24 -0.82 1.53 -23.17
C HIS A 24 -1.99 1.63 -24.15
N LEU A 25 -3.22 1.80 -23.65
CA LEU A 25 -4.39 2.03 -24.50
C LEU A 25 -4.32 3.40 -25.19
N ALA A 26 -3.79 4.43 -24.53
CA ALA A 26 -3.72 5.78 -25.09
C ALA A 26 -2.84 5.89 -26.35
N ALA A 27 -1.98 4.89 -26.60
CA ALA A 27 -1.22 4.78 -27.84
C ALA A 27 -2.02 4.21 -29.03
N GLY A 28 -3.31 3.91 -28.86
CA GLY A 28 -4.23 3.45 -29.91
C GLY A 28 -5.49 4.33 -30.01
N PRO A 29 -6.40 4.02 -30.95
CA PRO A 29 -7.59 4.82 -31.25
C PRO A 29 -8.75 4.58 -30.25
N PHE A 30 -8.44 4.56 -28.96
CA PHE A 30 -9.43 4.35 -27.89
C PHE A 30 -9.86 5.68 -27.27
N ARG A 31 -11.13 5.78 -26.89
CA ARG A 31 -11.60 6.80 -25.94
C ARG A 31 -11.43 6.24 -24.54
N ILE A 32 -10.65 6.89 -23.67
CA ILE A 32 -10.30 6.34 -22.35
C ILE A 32 -10.90 7.21 -21.26
N THR A 33 -11.52 6.58 -20.27
CA THR A 33 -11.97 7.24 -19.03
C THR A 33 -11.40 6.54 -17.82
N VAL A 34 -10.58 7.24 -17.05
CA VAL A 34 -10.08 6.76 -15.75
C VAL A 34 -10.92 7.38 -14.64
N LEU A 35 -11.66 6.56 -13.92
CA LEU A 35 -12.50 6.94 -12.79
C LEU A 35 -11.83 6.49 -11.49
N ASP A 36 -11.61 7.41 -10.57
CA ASP A 36 -11.08 7.08 -9.23
C ASP A 36 -11.78 7.94 -8.16
N ARG A 37 -11.89 7.40 -6.94
CA ARG A 37 -12.39 8.12 -5.76
C ARG A 37 -11.39 9.15 -5.23
N ARG A 38 -10.12 9.06 -5.62
CA ARG A 38 -9.03 9.98 -5.31
C ARG A 38 -8.54 10.65 -6.59
N ASN A 39 -8.17 11.92 -6.49
CA ASN A 39 -7.68 12.68 -7.63
C ASN A 39 -6.20 12.39 -7.99
N HIS A 40 -5.52 11.52 -7.23
CA HIS A 40 -4.09 11.28 -7.31
C HIS A 40 -3.76 9.79 -7.33
N HIS A 41 -2.65 9.46 -7.99
CA HIS A 41 -1.99 8.18 -7.87
C HIS A 41 -1.04 8.20 -6.67
N LEU A 42 -1.02 7.10 -5.93
CA LEU A 42 -0.17 6.92 -4.75
C LEU A 42 0.89 5.85 -4.98
N PHE A 43 2.17 6.23 -4.81
CA PHE A 43 3.29 5.30 -4.82
C PHE A 43 3.40 4.60 -3.45
N GLN A 44 2.54 3.61 -3.24
CA GLN A 44 2.43 2.85 -1.99
C GLN A 44 3.76 2.30 -1.44
N PRO A 45 4.76 1.87 -2.24
CA PRO A 45 6.02 1.35 -1.71
C PRO A 45 6.81 2.31 -0.82
N LEU A 46 6.56 3.63 -0.88
CA LEU A 46 7.23 4.61 0.00
C LEU A 46 6.28 5.22 1.04
N LEU A 47 5.07 4.67 1.18
CA LEU A 47 4.05 5.23 2.06
C LEU A 47 4.46 5.19 3.54
N TYR A 48 5.20 4.16 3.96
CA TYR A 48 5.72 4.04 5.33
C TYR A 48 6.73 5.16 5.67
N GLN A 49 7.50 5.61 4.68
CA GLN A 49 8.41 6.75 4.84
C GLN A 49 7.64 8.05 5.03
N ALA A 50 6.50 8.22 4.35
CA ALA A 50 5.62 9.35 4.62
C ALA A 50 4.95 9.24 6.00
N ALA A 51 4.49 8.05 6.40
CA ALA A 51 3.86 7.82 7.70
C ALA A 51 4.80 8.11 8.88
N THR A 52 6.11 7.98 8.69
CA THR A 52 7.15 8.22 9.71
C THR A 52 7.89 9.55 9.51
N ALA A 53 7.29 10.47 8.76
CA ALA A 53 7.80 11.81 8.45
C ALA A 53 9.19 11.84 7.75
N SER A 54 9.63 10.73 7.17
CA SER A 54 10.87 10.68 6.38
C SER A 54 10.71 11.37 5.03
N LEU A 55 9.59 11.13 4.33
CA LEU A 55 9.25 11.77 3.06
C LEU A 55 7.99 12.66 3.17
N ALA A 56 7.90 13.66 2.30
CA ALA A 56 6.69 14.44 2.15
C ALA A 56 5.63 13.68 1.32
N LEU A 57 4.35 13.89 1.62
CA LEU A 57 3.24 13.24 0.91
C LEU A 57 3.23 13.60 -0.58
N SER A 58 3.61 14.83 -0.92
CA SER A 58 3.71 15.34 -2.29
C SER A 58 4.81 14.66 -3.13
N GLU A 59 5.76 13.99 -2.49
CA GLU A 59 6.83 13.26 -3.18
C GLU A 59 6.39 11.86 -3.64
N ILE A 60 5.31 11.34 -3.07
CA ILE A 60 4.80 9.98 -3.33
C ILE A 60 3.39 9.95 -3.92
N ALA A 61 2.76 11.12 -4.12
CA ALA A 61 1.42 11.23 -4.68
C ALA A 61 1.34 12.29 -5.78
N TRP A 62 0.71 11.95 -6.90
CA TRP A 62 0.62 12.85 -8.06
C TRP A 62 -0.78 12.86 -8.67
N PRO A 63 -1.31 14.02 -9.07
CA PRO A 63 -2.64 14.08 -9.68
C PRO A 63 -2.72 13.20 -10.94
N ILE A 64 -3.73 12.32 -10.99
CA ILE A 64 -3.95 11.38 -12.11
C ILE A 64 -4.05 12.15 -13.43
N ARG A 65 -4.79 13.27 -13.42
CA ARG A 65 -4.92 14.18 -14.56
C ARG A 65 -3.59 14.71 -15.07
N SER A 66 -2.63 15.00 -14.18
CA SER A 66 -1.30 15.48 -14.57
C SER A 66 -0.47 14.36 -15.19
N LEU A 67 -0.64 13.12 -14.70
CA LEU A 67 0.05 11.94 -15.23
C LEU A 67 -0.46 11.53 -16.63
N LEU A 68 -1.71 11.85 -16.95
CA LEU A 68 -2.34 11.52 -18.23
C LEU A 68 -2.47 12.73 -19.18
N ARG A 69 -2.10 13.95 -18.78
CA ARG A 69 -2.30 15.20 -19.53
C ARG A 69 -1.80 15.16 -20.98
N ARG A 70 -0.76 14.39 -21.28
CA ARG A 70 -0.19 14.30 -22.64
C ARG A 70 -1.03 13.46 -23.61
N TYR A 71 -2.06 12.76 -23.12
CA TYR A 71 -2.92 11.88 -23.89
C TYR A 71 -4.28 12.56 -24.07
N GLU A 72 -4.49 13.18 -25.23
CA GLU A 72 -5.73 13.91 -25.56
C GLU A 72 -6.97 13.01 -25.55
N ASN A 73 -6.79 11.70 -25.74
CA ASN A 73 -7.86 10.70 -25.71
C ASN A 73 -8.13 10.09 -24.32
N ALA A 74 -7.47 10.59 -23.26
CA ALA A 74 -7.65 10.11 -21.89
C ALA A 74 -8.31 11.16 -21.00
N THR A 75 -9.53 10.87 -20.54
CA THR A 75 -10.27 11.69 -19.58
C THR A 75 -10.15 11.10 -18.17
N THR A 76 -9.98 11.95 -17.17
CA THR A 76 -9.96 11.55 -15.75
C THR A 76 -11.17 12.10 -15.02
N LEU A 77 -11.92 11.24 -14.33
CA LEU A 77 -13.10 11.61 -13.55
C LEU A 77 -12.87 11.27 -12.07
N LEU A 78 -13.31 12.18 -11.20
CA LEU A 78 -13.34 11.96 -9.76
C LEU A 78 -14.75 11.50 -9.37
N GLY A 79 -14.86 10.33 -8.76
CA GLY A 79 -16.13 9.78 -8.32
C GLY A 79 -15.97 8.45 -7.61
N VAL A 80 -16.92 8.13 -6.74
CA VAL A 80 -16.97 6.85 -6.04
C VAL A 80 -17.90 5.92 -6.81
N VAL A 81 -17.38 4.77 -7.23
CA VAL A 81 -18.16 3.73 -7.90
C VAL A 81 -18.93 2.94 -6.86
N SER A 82 -20.24 2.79 -7.09
CA SER A 82 -21.16 2.01 -6.25
C SER A 82 -21.55 0.68 -6.89
N GLY A 83 -21.36 0.51 -8.20
CA GLY A 83 -21.72 -0.72 -8.90
C GLY A 83 -21.38 -0.73 -10.38
N VAL A 84 -21.65 -1.87 -11.03
CA VAL A 84 -21.54 -2.06 -12.48
C VAL A 84 -22.83 -2.67 -12.98
N ASP A 85 -23.46 -1.99 -13.93
CA ASP A 85 -24.58 -2.52 -14.71
C ASP A 85 -24.00 -3.16 -15.99
N ALA A 86 -23.77 -4.47 -15.92
CA ALA A 86 -23.14 -5.21 -17.03
C ALA A 86 -24.09 -5.42 -18.23
N ALA A 87 -25.41 -5.40 -18.00
CA ALA A 87 -26.40 -5.52 -19.07
C ALA A 87 -26.43 -4.24 -19.93
N GLU A 88 -26.47 -3.08 -19.28
CA GLU A 88 -26.47 -1.77 -19.94
C GLU A 88 -25.06 -1.21 -20.19
N LYS A 89 -24.02 -2.00 -19.92
CA LYS A 89 -22.60 -1.64 -20.02
C LYS A 89 -22.29 -0.27 -19.42
N ALA A 90 -22.62 -0.08 -18.14
CA ALA A 90 -22.40 1.18 -17.43
C ALA A 90 -21.77 0.98 -16.05
N VAL A 91 -20.87 1.89 -15.67
CA VAL A 91 -20.38 2.03 -14.29
C VAL A 91 -21.31 3.01 -13.55
N LEU A 92 -21.72 2.63 -12.35
CA LEU A 92 -22.63 3.40 -11.50
C LEU A 92 -21.83 4.15 -10.43
N LEU A 93 -22.12 5.44 -10.25
CA LEU A 93 -21.51 6.27 -9.21
C LEU A 93 -22.47 6.47 -8.04
N GLU A 94 -21.94 6.70 -6.84
CA GLU A 94 -22.73 6.96 -5.63
C GLU A 94 -23.67 8.16 -5.75
N ASP A 95 -23.32 9.15 -6.58
CA ASP A 95 -24.13 10.35 -6.82
C ASP A 95 -25.18 10.19 -7.93
N GLY A 96 -25.43 8.96 -8.38
CA GLY A 96 -26.44 8.62 -9.38
C GLY A 96 -25.99 8.82 -10.83
N ARG A 97 -24.78 9.34 -11.09
CA ARG A 97 -24.23 9.43 -12.44
C ARG A 97 -23.87 8.04 -12.98
N ARG A 98 -23.90 7.91 -14.30
CA ARG A 98 -23.55 6.68 -15.03
C ARG A 98 -22.48 6.99 -16.07
N VAL A 99 -21.54 6.07 -16.24
CA VAL A 99 -20.50 6.15 -17.29
C VAL A 99 -20.60 4.88 -18.13
N SER A 100 -21.09 5.01 -19.37
CA SER A 100 -21.13 3.89 -20.32
C SER A 100 -19.73 3.42 -20.70
N TYR A 101 -19.59 2.19 -21.19
CA TYR A 101 -18.34 1.64 -21.70
C TYR A 101 -18.60 0.62 -22.81
N ASP A 102 -17.61 0.45 -23.70
CA ASP A 102 -17.54 -0.72 -24.57
C ASP A 102 -16.70 -1.83 -23.91
N THR A 103 -15.68 -1.43 -23.13
CA THR A 103 -14.87 -2.34 -22.30
C THR A 103 -14.58 -1.71 -20.94
N LEU A 104 -14.63 -2.53 -19.88
CA LEU A 104 -14.39 -2.13 -18.51
C LEU A 104 -13.14 -2.81 -17.95
N ILE A 105 -12.28 -2.04 -17.27
CA ILE A 105 -11.14 -2.55 -16.50
C ILE A 105 -11.34 -2.17 -15.02
N LEU A 106 -11.51 -3.18 -14.17
CA LEU A 106 -11.61 -3.04 -12.72
C LEU A 106 -10.21 -3.17 -12.10
N ALA A 107 -9.65 -2.03 -11.68
CA ALA A 107 -8.32 -1.90 -11.07
C ALA A 107 -8.43 -1.21 -9.69
N THR A 108 -9.45 -1.58 -8.92
CA THR A 108 -9.90 -0.90 -7.69
C THR A 108 -9.03 -1.20 -6.47
N GLY A 109 -8.11 -2.16 -6.58
CA GLY A 109 -7.16 -2.53 -5.54
C GLY A 109 -7.80 -3.25 -4.36
N ALA A 110 -7.17 -3.13 -3.19
CA ALA A 110 -7.59 -3.77 -1.96
C ALA A 110 -7.54 -2.79 -0.76
N ARG A 111 -8.40 -3.06 0.23
CA ARG A 111 -8.43 -2.47 1.57
C ARG A 111 -7.74 -3.40 2.59
N HIS A 112 -7.66 -2.97 3.84
CA HIS A 112 -7.21 -3.80 4.94
C HIS A 112 -8.24 -4.88 5.26
N ALA A 113 -7.77 -6.04 5.72
CA ALA A 113 -8.61 -7.08 6.28
C ALA A 113 -8.27 -7.25 7.75
N TYR A 114 -9.28 -7.22 8.62
CA TYR A 114 -9.12 -7.47 10.06
C TYR A 114 -9.57 -8.88 10.45
N PHE A 115 -9.62 -9.81 9.48
CA PHE A 115 -9.96 -11.23 9.68
C PHE A 115 -11.28 -11.47 10.44
N GLY A 116 -12.27 -10.60 10.22
CA GLY A 116 -13.57 -10.66 10.92
C GLY A 116 -13.71 -9.68 12.09
N HIS A 117 -12.66 -8.91 12.41
CA HIS A 117 -12.61 -7.92 13.48
C HIS A 117 -12.54 -6.48 12.97
N ASP A 118 -13.49 -6.08 12.12
CA ASP A 118 -13.51 -4.72 11.54
C ASP A 118 -13.59 -3.62 12.62
N GLU A 119 -14.05 -3.95 13.84
CA GLU A 119 -14.04 -3.07 15.01
C GLU A 119 -12.63 -2.68 15.49
N TRP A 120 -11.57 -3.35 15.05
CA TRP A 120 -10.19 -3.00 15.39
C TRP A 120 -9.64 -1.82 14.61
N GLU A 121 -10.22 -1.47 13.45
CA GLU A 121 -9.73 -0.42 12.55
C GLU A 121 -9.49 0.94 13.24
N PRO A 122 -10.38 1.44 14.11
CA PRO A 122 -10.15 2.69 14.84
C PRO A 122 -8.93 2.63 15.77
N HIS A 123 -8.61 1.46 16.31
CA HIS A 123 -7.52 1.27 17.27
C HIS A 123 -6.20 0.97 16.57
N ALA A 124 -6.23 0.13 15.53
CA ALA A 124 -5.10 -0.31 14.75
C ALA A 124 -5.25 0.07 13.27
N PRO A 125 -5.10 1.35 12.90
CA PRO A 125 -5.21 1.77 11.51
C PRO A 125 -4.14 1.10 10.66
N GLY A 126 -4.53 0.70 9.46
CA GLY A 126 -3.60 0.22 8.45
C GLY A 126 -2.96 1.36 7.65
N LEU A 127 -2.04 0.99 6.74
CA LEU A 127 -1.31 1.93 5.89
C LEU A 127 -1.54 1.65 4.39
N LYS A 128 -2.58 2.23 3.79
CA LYS A 128 -2.87 2.12 2.34
C LYS A 128 -3.10 3.47 1.65
N THR A 129 -3.36 4.54 2.39
CA THR A 129 -3.79 5.84 1.88
C THR A 129 -2.94 7.00 2.40
N LEU A 130 -3.03 8.19 1.80
CA LEU A 130 -2.36 9.39 2.32
C LEU A 130 -2.95 9.84 3.66
N GLU A 131 -4.26 9.63 3.83
CA GLU A 131 -4.98 9.91 5.06
C GLU A 131 -4.47 9.01 6.20
N ASP A 132 -4.22 7.73 5.91
CA ASP A 132 -3.60 6.79 6.85
C ASP A 132 -2.20 7.25 7.25
N ALA A 133 -1.36 7.60 6.27
CA ALA A 133 0.01 8.06 6.54
C ALA A 133 0.02 9.30 7.43
N THR A 134 -0.90 10.25 7.21
CA THR A 134 -1.04 11.44 8.04
C THR A 134 -1.53 11.11 9.45
N THR A 135 -2.50 10.19 9.57
CA THR A 135 -3.05 9.72 10.83
C THR A 135 -2.00 8.99 11.67
N ILE A 136 -1.26 8.07 11.05
CA ILE A 136 -0.19 7.30 11.68
C ILE A 136 0.94 8.24 12.12
N ARG A 137 1.35 9.18 11.26
CA ARG A 137 2.35 10.20 11.63
C ARG A 137 1.93 10.98 12.86
N ARG A 138 0.68 11.44 12.89
CA ARG A 138 0.11 12.15 14.05
C ARG A 138 0.18 11.28 15.31
N ARG A 139 -0.31 10.04 15.26
CA ARG A 139 -0.27 9.11 16.41
C ARG A 139 1.16 8.91 16.92
N ILE A 140 2.11 8.64 16.02
CA ILE A 140 3.51 8.42 16.37
C ILE A 140 4.12 9.64 17.05
N LEU A 141 3.94 10.84 16.51
CA LEU A 141 4.55 12.05 17.07
C LEU A 141 3.85 12.51 18.36
N SER A 142 2.52 12.43 18.41
CA SER A 142 1.75 12.88 19.56
C SER A 142 2.02 12.09 20.84
N VAL A 143 2.39 10.80 20.76
CA VAL A 143 2.71 10.04 21.99
C VAL A 143 4.00 10.52 22.65
N PHE A 144 5.00 10.98 21.89
CA PHE A 144 6.21 11.58 22.47
C PHE A 144 5.91 12.93 23.13
N GLU A 145 5.12 13.79 22.47
CA GLU A 145 4.67 15.07 23.05
C GLU A 145 3.90 14.85 24.35
N ARG A 146 2.98 13.87 24.38
CA ARG A 146 2.24 13.52 25.60
C ARG A 146 3.14 12.95 26.69
N ALA A 147 4.10 12.09 26.34
CA ALA A 147 5.02 11.48 27.29
C ALA A 147 5.90 12.52 28.01
N GLU A 148 6.27 13.61 27.34
CA GLU A 148 7.06 14.72 27.93
C GLU A 148 6.35 15.39 29.13
N TRP A 149 5.01 15.40 29.14
CA TRP A 149 4.20 15.96 30.24
C TRP A 149 3.98 15.01 31.41
N LEU A 150 4.14 13.69 31.20
CA LEU A 150 3.74 12.69 32.19
C LEU A 150 4.79 12.46 33.26
N THR A 151 4.34 12.36 34.50
CA THR A 151 5.16 11.91 35.64
C THR A 151 4.97 10.43 35.97
N ASP A 152 3.81 9.84 35.62
CA ASP A 152 3.54 8.42 35.78
C ASP A 152 4.39 7.59 34.81
N ALA A 153 5.23 6.72 35.36
CA ALA A 153 6.15 5.88 34.61
C ALA A 153 5.45 4.78 33.80
N ASP A 154 4.32 4.25 34.30
CA ASP A 154 3.61 3.15 33.62
C ASP A 154 2.83 3.68 32.41
N GLU A 155 2.11 4.79 32.57
CA GLU A 155 1.45 5.44 31.43
C GLU A 155 2.47 5.97 30.42
N ARG A 156 3.61 6.51 30.86
CA ARG A 156 4.71 6.90 29.96
C ARG A 156 5.20 5.70 29.14
N ARG A 157 5.43 4.55 29.78
CA ARG A 157 5.86 3.32 29.11
C ARG A 157 4.82 2.84 28.09
N ARG A 158 3.54 2.92 28.42
CA ARG A 158 2.44 2.59 27.50
C ARG A 158 2.42 3.51 26.28
N LEU A 159 2.57 4.83 26.48
CA LEU A 159 2.66 5.80 25.39
C LEU A 159 3.83 5.52 24.45
N LEU A 160 4.97 5.15 25.02
CA LEU A 160 6.19 4.85 24.26
C LEU A 160 6.25 3.41 23.74
N THR A 161 5.16 2.63 23.86
CA THR A 161 5.06 1.28 23.28
C THR A 161 4.26 1.31 21.98
N PHE A 162 4.89 0.82 20.90
CA PHE A 162 4.35 0.72 19.56
C PHE A 162 4.15 -0.76 19.20
N ALA A 163 2.93 -1.15 18.84
CA ALA A 163 2.62 -2.51 18.39
C ALA A 163 2.31 -2.52 16.89
N ILE A 164 3.07 -3.28 16.11
CA ILE A 164 2.88 -3.42 14.66
C ILE A 164 2.44 -4.86 14.40
N ILE A 165 1.23 -5.04 13.87
CA ILE A 165 0.61 -6.35 13.65
C ILE A 165 0.79 -6.76 12.20
N GLY A 166 1.47 -7.88 11.96
CA GLY A 166 1.81 -8.43 10.65
C GLY A 166 3.25 -8.10 10.25
N ALA A 167 4.08 -9.14 10.05
CA ALA A 167 5.49 -9.00 9.71
C ALA A 167 5.81 -9.26 8.24
N GLY A 168 4.88 -8.87 7.35
CA GLY A 168 5.17 -8.67 5.93
C GLY A 168 6.07 -7.44 5.69
N PRO A 169 6.38 -7.12 4.42
CA PRO A 169 7.23 -5.99 4.07
C PRO A 169 6.83 -4.68 4.77
N THR A 170 5.54 -4.31 4.71
CA THR A 170 5.03 -3.09 5.32
C THR A 170 5.25 -3.03 6.83
N GLY A 171 5.03 -4.14 7.55
CA GLY A 171 5.21 -4.17 9.00
C GLY A 171 6.67 -4.06 9.41
N VAL A 172 7.57 -4.76 8.70
CA VAL A 172 9.03 -4.65 8.90
C VAL A 172 9.52 -3.24 8.63
N GLU A 173 9.06 -2.63 7.53
CA GLU A 173 9.42 -1.26 7.15
C GLU A 173 8.95 -0.22 8.18
N LEU A 174 7.71 -0.37 8.67
CA LEU A 174 7.17 0.48 9.75
C LEU A 174 7.95 0.31 11.05
N ALA A 175 8.14 -0.92 11.51
CA ALA A 175 8.81 -1.20 12.78
C ALA A 175 10.22 -0.63 12.80
N GLY A 176 11.02 -0.90 11.77
CA GLY A 176 12.38 -0.38 11.70
C GLY A 176 12.44 1.14 11.57
N THR A 177 11.54 1.76 10.78
CA THR A 177 11.56 3.21 10.61
C THR A 177 11.07 3.96 11.85
N ILE A 178 10.14 3.38 12.63
CA ILE A 178 9.70 3.90 13.92
C ILE A 178 10.82 3.79 14.95
N ALA A 179 11.49 2.64 15.04
CA ALA A 179 12.63 2.46 15.94
C ALA A 179 13.75 3.49 15.65
N GLU A 180 14.07 3.73 14.38
CA GLU A 180 15.04 4.78 14.01
C GLU A 180 14.58 6.20 14.33
N LEU A 181 13.28 6.48 14.16
CA LEU A 181 12.71 7.77 14.53
C LEU A 181 12.89 7.99 16.04
N ALA A 182 12.51 7.02 16.85
CA ALA A 182 12.57 7.09 18.31
C ALA A 182 14.02 7.13 18.83
N HIS A 183 14.86 6.19 18.40
CA HIS A 183 16.18 5.95 19.00
C HIS A 183 17.27 6.90 18.47
N GLU A 184 17.15 7.36 17.22
CA GLU A 184 18.17 8.22 16.60
C GLU A 184 17.70 9.65 16.38
N THR A 185 16.49 9.82 15.84
CA THR A 185 16.04 11.12 15.31
C THR A 185 15.52 12.03 16.41
N LEU A 186 14.66 11.52 17.29
CA LEU A 186 14.00 12.32 18.34
C LEU A 186 14.81 12.44 19.64
N ARG A 187 15.93 11.71 19.76
CA ARG A 187 16.74 11.61 21.00
C ARG A 187 17.21 12.95 21.59
N ARG A 188 17.21 14.03 20.80
CA ARG A 188 17.64 15.38 21.20
C ARG A 188 16.52 16.42 21.17
N ASP A 189 15.31 16.01 20.80
CA ASP A 189 14.17 16.92 20.69
C ASP A 189 13.44 17.06 22.04
N PHE A 190 13.48 16.02 22.86
CA PHE A 190 12.82 15.93 24.17
C PHE A 190 13.81 16.16 25.33
N ARG A 191 13.31 16.56 26.51
CA ARG A 191 14.12 16.94 27.68
C ARG A 191 13.79 16.14 28.93
N THR A 192 12.55 15.72 29.13
CA THR A 192 12.08 14.99 30.33
C THR A 192 11.96 13.48 30.11
N ILE A 193 11.87 13.03 28.85
CA ILE A 193 11.88 11.61 28.48
C ILE A 193 13.14 11.24 27.69
N ASP A 194 13.55 9.98 27.84
CA ASP A 194 14.49 9.37 26.90
C ASP A 194 13.71 8.62 25.82
N THR A 195 13.68 9.15 24.59
CA THR A 195 12.97 8.51 23.47
C THR A 195 13.54 7.15 23.08
N ARG A 196 14.74 6.78 23.58
CA ARG A 196 15.34 5.46 23.41
C ARG A 196 14.69 4.37 24.26
N GLU A 197 13.85 4.75 25.22
CA GLU A 197 13.01 3.81 25.98
C GLU A 197 11.78 3.34 25.19
N ALA A 198 11.56 3.91 23.99
CA ALA A 198 10.48 3.48 23.12
C ALA A 198 10.61 2.00 22.76
N ARG A 199 9.51 1.27 22.93
CA ARG A 199 9.45 -0.16 22.70
C ARG A 199 8.67 -0.43 21.43
N VAL A 200 9.32 -1.00 20.43
CA VAL A 200 8.69 -1.31 19.14
C VAL A 200 8.52 -2.82 19.03
N VAL A 201 7.28 -3.30 19.07
CA VAL A 201 6.94 -4.72 19.05
C VAL A 201 6.30 -5.08 17.70
N LEU A 202 6.99 -5.91 16.91
CA LEU A 202 6.49 -6.46 15.65
C LEU A 202 5.91 -7.85 15.89
N VAL A 203 4.62 -8.01 15.62
CA VAL A 203 3.85 -9.24 15.88
C VAL A 203 3.57 -9.98 14.58
N GLU A 204 3.76 -11.30 14.59
CA GLU A 204 3.46 -12.18 13.45
C GLU A 204 2.80 -13.48 13.94
N ALA A 205 1.70 -13.87 13.30
CA ALA A 205 1.00 -15.11 13.63
C ALA A 205 1.79 -16.33 13.15
N GLY A 206 2.44 -16.23 11.99
CA GLY A 206 3.30 -17.27 11.44
C GLY A 206 4.64 -17.41 12.18
N PRO A 207 5.43 -18.44 11.85
CA PRO A 207 6.67 -18.74 12.55
C PRO A 207 7.83 -17.78 12.23
N ARG A 208 7.72 -16.98 11.16
CA ARG A 208 8.79 -16.10 10.67
C ARG A 208 8.27 -14.84 10.01
N ILE A 209 9.06 -13.77 10.09
CA ILE A 209 8.83 -12.54 9.34
C ILE A 209 9.15 -12.73 7.85
N LEU A 210 8.56 -11.89 7.00
CA LEU A 210 8.84 -11.83 5.56
C LEU A 210 8.78 -13.21 4.90
N SER A 211 7.71 -13.98 5.17
CA SER A 211 7.57 -15.39 4.77
C SER A 211 7.67 -15.65 3.27
N ALA A 212 7.49 -14.61 2.43
CA ALA A 212 7.70 -14.63 0.99
C ALA A 212 9.18 -14.64 0.56
N PHE A 213 10.10 -14.37 1.47
CA PHE A 213 11.55 -14.45 1.26
C PHE A 213 12.09 -15.79 1.79
N THR A 214 13.31 -16.15 1.35
CA THR A 214 14.01 -17.31 1.90
C THR A 214 14.32 -17.14 3.39
N GLU A 215 14.36 -18.24 4.14
CA GLU A 215 14.59 -18.25 5.59
C GLU A 215 15.85 -17.47 6.02
N ASP A 216 16.93 -17.58 5.26
CA ASP A 216 18.19 -16.87 5.50
C ASP A 216 18.05 -15.33 5.37
N LEU A 217 17.20 -14.84 4.46
CA LEU A 217 16.89 -13.42 4.34
C LEU A 217 15.97 -12.94 5.47
N SER A 218 14.96 -13.74 5.85
CA SER A 218 14.11 -13.46 7.00
C SER A 218 14.91 -13.39 8.30
N ALA A 219 15.81 -14.34 8.54
CA ALA A 219 16.66 -14.37 9.73
C ALA A 219 17.64 -13.18 9.77
N TYR A 220 18.15 -12.75 8.61
CA TYR A 220 18.94 -11.51 8.54
C TYR A 220 18.10 -10.28 8.90
N ALA A 221 16.88 -10.17 8.37
CA ALA A 221 15.98 -9.06 8.66
C ALA A 221 15.63 -8.98 10.15
N GLU A 222 15.37 -10.12 10.79
CA GLU A 222 15.10 -10.21 12.23
C GLU A 222 16.29 -9.73 13.06
N ARG A 223 17.51 -10.19 12.75
CA ARG A 223 18.75 -9.70 13.40
C ARG A 223 19.00 -8.21 13.14
N ALA A 224 18.58 -7.69 12.00
CA ALA A 224 18.69 -6.26 11.69
C ALA A 224 17.69 -5.44 12.51
N LEU A 225 16.44 -5.89 12.63
CA LEU A 225 15.41 -5.29 13.48
C LEU A 225 15.82 -5.31 14.95
N ALA A 226 16.34 -6.43 15.45
CA ALA A 226 16.81 -6.55 16.84
C ALA A 226 17.92 -5.54 17.16
N ARG A 227 18.84 -5.29 16.22
CA ARG A 227 19.89 -4.26 16.37
C ARG A 227 19.35 -2.83 16.41
N LEU A 228 18.16 -2.59 15.85
CA LEU A 228 17.45 -1.31 15.95
C LEU A 228 16.65 -1.19 17.24
N GLY A 229 16.57 -2.25 18.07
CA GLY A 229 15.76 -2.29 19.29
C GLY A 229 14.31 -2.72 19.07
N VAL A 230 14.00 -3.36 17.93
CA VAL A 230 12.67 -3.91 17.66
C VAL A 230 12.55 -5.32 18.26
N GLU A 231 11.48 -5.54 19.02
CA GLU A 231 11.10 -6.85 19.55
C GLU A 231 10.22 -7.58 18.55
N VAL A 232 10.68 -8.73 18.06
CA VAL A 232 9.90 -9.56 17.13
C VAL A 232 9.22 -10.68 17.90
N ARG A 233 7.90 -10.78 17.81
CA ARG A 233 7.07 -11.82 18.42
C ARG A 233 6.34 -12.62 17.33
N THR A 234 6.91 -13.76 16.94
CA THR A 234 6.32 -14.71 15.96
C THR A 234 5.49 -15.80 16.64
N GLY A 235 4.71 -16.54 15.84
CA GLY A 235 3.96 -17.71 16.28
C GLY A 235 2.77 -17.38 17.20
N ARG A 236 2.38 -16.11 17.29
CA ARG A 236 1.28 -15.65 18.15
C ARG A 236 0.37 -14.71 17.37
N ALA A 237 -0.90 -15.09 17.27
CA ALA A 237 -1.93 -14.22 16.70
C ALA A 237 -2.46 -13.25 17.76
N VAL A 238 -2.89 -12.07 17.32
CA VAL A 238 -3.62 -11.12 18.16
C VAL A 238 -5.05 -11.61 18.33
N SER A 239 -5.54 -11.69 19.57
CA SER A 239 -6.92 -12.10 19.89
C SER A 239 -7.83 -10.91 20.20
N GLN A 240 -7.28 -9.81 20.70
CA GLN A 240 -8.02 -8.59 21.03
C GLN A 240 -7.16 -7.35 20.74
N CYS A 241 -7.83 -6.25 20.37
CA CYS A 241 -7.22 -4.95 20.15
C CYS A 241 -8.15 -3.86 20.68
N SER A 242 -7.62 -2.96 21.50
CA SER A 242 -8.35 -1.82 22.08
C SER A 242 -7.49 -0.55 22.07
N ALA A 243 -7.98 0.54 22.68
CA ALA A 243 -7.20 1.79 22.80
C ALA A 243 -6.03 1.68 23.78
N GLU A 244 -6.07 0.68 24.66
CA GLU A 244 -5.11 0.46 25.73
C GLU A 244 -3.95 -0.44 25.31
N GLY A 245 -4.18 -1.34 24.35
CA GLY A 245 -3.18 -2.32 23.91
C GLY A 245 -3.75 -3.47 23.09
N ILE A 246 -2.97 -4.55 23.00
CA ILE A 246 -3.33 -5.78 22.29
C ILE A 246 -3.17 -7.00 23.19
N GLU A 247 -3.94 -8.06 22.93
CA GLU A 247 -3.77 -9.35 23.58
C GLU A 247 -3.08 -10.34 22.63
N LEU A 248 -2.02 -10.98 23.11
CA LEU A 248 -1.16 -11.87 22.34
C LEU A 248 -0.88 -13.17 23.11
N GLY A 249 -1.59 -14.24 22.78
CA GLY A 249 -1.41 -15.55 23.44
C GLY A 249 -1.72 -15.52 24.94
N GLY A 250 -2.77 -14.78 25.33
CA GLY A 250 -3.20 -14.60 26.72
C GLY A 250 -2.40 -13.57 27.53
N GLU A 251 -1.42 -12.91 26.92
CA GLU A 251 -0.66 -11.81 27.53
C GLU A 251 -1.15 -10.48 26.96
N PHE A 252 -1.51 -9.54 27.84
CA PHE A 252 -1.84 -8.17 27.45
C PHE A 252 -0.56 -7.35 27.27
N LEU A 253 -0.42 -6.71 26.10
CA LEU A 253 0.64 -5.77 25.78
C LEU A 253 0.05 -4.34 25.75
N PRO A 254 0.30 -3.52 26.77
CA PRO A 254 -0.10 -2.11 26.77
C PRO A 254 0.64 -1.35 25.68
N ALA A 255 -0.09 -0.69 24.79
CA ALA A 255 0.48 0.09 23.69
C ALA A 255 -0.48 1.23 23.30
N ALA A 256 0.04 2.45 23.17
CA ALA A 256 -0.77 3.59 22.74
C ALA A 256 -0.85 3.73 21.21
N THR A 257 0.16 3.21 20.49
CA THR A 257 0.16 3.23 19.02
C THR A 257 0.17 1.80 18.51
N ILE A 258 -0.99 1.35 18.02
CA ILE A 258 -1.16 0.05 17.38
C ILE A 258 -1.32 0.30 15.88
N LEU A 259 -0.61 -0.45 15.04
CA LEU A 259 -0.62 -0.31 13.59
C LEU A 259 -0.87 -1.67 12.93
N TRP A 260 -1.76 -1.69 11.94
CA TRP A 260 -2.15 -2.92 11.25
C TRP A 260 -1.48 -3.04 9.88
N ALA A 261 -0.65 -4.07 9.72
CA ALA A 261 0.07 -4.38 8.49
C ALA A 261 -0.19 -5.83 8.01
N ALA A 262 -1.21 -6.50 8.55
CA ALA A 262 -1.59 -7.86 8.22
C ALA A 262 -2.82 -7.90 7.30
N GLY A 263 -2.82 -8.78 6.30
CA GLY A 263 -4.00 -9.05 5.50
C GLY A 263 -4.47 -7.91 4.58
N VAL A 264 -5.05 -8.30 3.45
CA VAL A 264 -5.73 -7.40 2.52
C VAL A 264 -7.04 -8.05 2.08
N ALA A 265 -8.05 -7.22 1.86
CA ALA A 265 -9.31 -7.62 1.25
C ALA A 265 -9.53 -6.80 -0.02
N ALA A 266 -9.85 -7.43 -1.13
CA ALA A 266 -10.19 -6.75 -2.36
C ALA A 266 -11.40 -5.82 -2.19
N SER A 267 -11.49 -4.87 -3.11
CA SER A 267 -12.67 -4.05 -3.33
C SER A 267 -13.92 -4.90 -3.62
N PRO A 268 -15.14 -4.36 -3.44
CA PRO A 268 -16.40 -5.07 -3.68
C PRO A 268 -16.72 -5.29 -5.17
N ALA A 269 -15.70 -5.31 -6.03
CA ALA A 269 -15.87 -5.46 -7.47
C ALA A 269 -16.53 -6.79 -7.87
N ALA A 270 -16.30 -7.85 -7.10
CA ALA A 270 -16.98 -9.14 -7.31
C ALA A 270 -18.48 -9.05 -6.98
N GLU A 271 -18.84 -8.32 -5.91
CA GLU A 271 -20.22 -8.08 -5.51
C GLU A 271 -20.96 -7.25 -6.57
N TRP A 272 -20.31 -6.21 -7.13
CA TRP A 272 -20.88 -5.38 -8.19
C TRP A 272 -21.31 -6.17 -9.43
N LEU A 273 -20.62 -7.27 -9.72
CA LEU A 273 -20.89 -8.14 -10.88
C LEU A 273 -21.65 -9.42 -10.50
N ASN A 274 -21.92 -9.65 -9.22
CA ASN A 274 -22.47 -10.89 -8.70
C ASN A 274 -21.71 -12.14 -9.18
N VAL A 275 -20.37 -12.10 -9.10
CA VAL A 275 -19.50 -13.21 -9.50
C VAL A 275 -18.80 -13.85 -8.32
N PRO A 276 -18.37 -15.13 -8.43
CA PRO A 276 -17.59 -15.78 -7.39
C PRO A 276 -16.30 -15.01 -7.05
N ALA A 277 -16.03 -14.88 -5.76
CA ALA A 277 -14.80 -14.31 -5.23
C ALA A 277 -14.04 -15.33 -4.39
N ASP A 278 -12.72 -15.15 -4.27
CA ASP A 278 -11.95 -15.92 -3.30
C ASP A 278 -12.14 -15.41 -1.86
N ARG A 279 -11.46 -16.03 -0.88
CA ARG A 279 -11.57 -15.65 0.55
C ARG A 279 -11.16 -14.19 0.83
N ALA A 280 -10.35 -13.58 -0.02
CA ALA A 280 -9.95 -12.20 0.10
C ALA A 280 -10.86 -11.25 -0.69
N GLY A 281 -11.96 -11.73 -1.29
CA GLY A 281 -12.88 -10.95 -2.11
C GLY A 281 -12.41 -10.70 -3.54
N ARG A 282 -11.34 -11.36 -3.99
CA ARG A 282 -10.78 -11.15 -5.33
C ARG A 282 -11.59 -11.89 -6.39
N ILE A 283 -11.81 -11.26 -7.53
CA ILE A 283 -12.51 -11.87 -8.68
C ILE A 283 -11.63 -12.98 -9.27
N ILE A 284 -12.15 -14.20 -9.38
CA ILE A 284 -11.45 -15.31 -10.06
C ILE A 284 -11.54 -15.09 -11.58
N VAL A 285 -10.44 -14.62 -12.16
CA VAL A 285 -10.40 -14.25 -13.59
C VAL A 285 -9.99 -15.41 -14.49
N ALA A 286 -10.36 -15.32 -15.76
CA ALA A 286 -9.89 -16.21 -16.81
C ALA A 286 -8.39 -15.99 -17.13
N PRO A 287 -7.73 -16.88 -17.91
CA PRO A 287 -6.32 -16.73 -18.25
C PRO A 287 -5.97 -15.47 -19.07
N ASP A 288 -6.97 -14.82 -19.68
CA ASP A 288 -6.83 -13.52 -20.34
C ASP A 288 -7.24 -12.33 -19.44
N LEU A 289 -7.40 -12.58 -18.14
CA LEU A 289 -7.80 -11.62 -17.10
C LEU A 289 -9.23 -11.07 -17.26
N SER A 290 -10.03 -11.65 -18.15
CA SER A 290 -11.47 -11.34 -18.25
C SER A 290 -12.25 -11.94 -17.08
N VAL A 291 -13.35 -11.30 -16.70
CA VAL A 291 -14.26 -11.81 -15.69
C VAL A 291 -15.13 -12.91 -16.34
N PRO A 292 -15.20 -14.13 -15.78
CA PRO A 292 -16.04 -15.19 -16.34
C PRO A 292 -17.50 -14.75 -16.51
N GLY A 293 -18.07 -14.99 -17.69
CA GLY A 293 -19.41 -14.53 -18.06
C GLY A 293 -19.49 -13.11 -18.63
N PHE A 294 -18.43 -12.31 -18.51
CA PHE A 294 -18.38 -10.92 -18.97
C PHE A 294 -17.13 -10.67 -19.82
N PRO A 295 -17.14 -11.02 -21.12
CA PRO A 295 -15.94 -10.95 -21.97
C PRO A 295 -15.40 -9.51 -22.12
N ASP A 296 -16.25 -8.51 -21.97
CA ASP A 296 -15.91 -7.08 -22.08
C ASP A 296 -15.45 -6.46 -20.75
N ILE A 297 -15.36 -7.25 -19.67
CA ILE A 297 -14.94 -6.78 -18.35
C ILE A 297 -13.68 -7.54 -17.93
N PHE A 298 -12.66 -6.78 -17.52
CA PHE A 298 -11.40 -7.30 -17.00
C PHE A 298 -11.22 -6.88 -15.54
N ALA A 299 -10.57 -7.72 -14.74
CA ALA A 299 -10.14 -7.36 -13.39
C ALA A 299 -8.62 -7.54 -13.28
N ILE A 300 -7.94 -6.56 -12.68
CA ILE A 300 -6.48 -6.54 -12.52
C ILE A 300 -6.05 -6.00 -11.15
N GLY A 301 -4.78 -6.19 -10.82
CA GLY A 301 -4.16 -5.83 -9.55
C GLY A 301 -4.72 -6.64 -8.40
N ASP A 302 -4.69 -6.04 -7.21
CA ASP A 302 -5.15 -6.69 -5.96
C ASP A 302 -6.66 -7.05 -5.98
N THR A 303 -7.43 -6.61 -6.98
CA THR A 303 -8.84 -6.97 -7.19
C THR A 303 -9.00 -8.35 -7.86
N ALA A 304 -7.97 -8.85 -8.53
CA ALA A 304 -8.01 -10.09 -9.30
C ALA A 304 -7.31 -11.25 -8.59
N HIS A 305 -7.91 -12.43 -8.69
CA HIS A 305 -7.28 -13.70 -8.36
C HIS A 305 -6.77 -14.32 -9.66
N VAL A 306 -5.46 -14.26 -9.87
CA VAL A 306 -4.79 -14.82 -11.06
C VAL A 306 -4.00 -16.05 -10.64
N ALA A 307 -4.33 -17.21 -11.20
CA ALA A 307 -3.65 -18.46 -10.89
C ALA A 307 -2.28 -18.54 -11.61
N MET A 308 -1.26 -19.03 -10.92
CA MET A 308 0.07 -19.34 -11.47
C MET A 308 0.35 -20.85 -11.59
N GLY A 309 -0.65 -21.69 -11.31
CA GLY A 309 -0.51 -23.15 -11.20
C GLY A 309 -0.14 -23.61 -9.78
N GLU A 310 -0.32 -24.91 -9.51
CA GLU A 310 0.02 -25.55 -8.23
C GLU A 310 -0.61 -24.87 -6.99
N GLY A 311 -1.82 -24.32 -7.15
CA GLY A 311 -2.52 -23.58 -6.08
C GLY A 311 -1.91 -22.22 -5.73
N ARG A 312 -0.89 -21.75 -6.45
CA ARG A 312 -0.28 -20.43 -6.26
C ARG A 312 -1.03 -19.36 -7.04
N THR A 313 -1.04 -18.15 -6.49
CA THR A 313 -1.66 -16.98 -7.10
C THR A 313 -0.64 -15.86 -7.28
N VAL A 314 -0.84 -15.03 -8.30
CA VAL A 314 -0.03 -13.83 -8.51
C VAL A 314 -0.11 -12.95 -7.25
N PRO A 315 1.04 -12.47 -6.72
CA PRO A 315 1.04 -11.65 -5.52
C PRO A 315 0.43 -10.27 -5.77
N GLY A 316 -0.28 -9.74 -4.76
CA GLY A 316 -0.83 -8.38 -4.77
C GLY A 316 0.26 -7.33 -4.58
N ILE A 317 1.01 -7.05 -5.66
CA ILE A 317 2.14 -6.11 -5.65
C ILE A 317 2.15 -5.24 -6.92
N ALA A 318 2.76 -4.06 -6.82
CA ALA A 318 2.79 -3.07 -7.90
C ALA A 318 3.37 -3.61 -9.24
N PRO A 319 4.44 -4.42 -9.28
CA PRO A 319 4.94 -5.00 -10.53
C PRO A 319 3.92 -5.91 -11.23
N ALA A 320 3.21 -6.76 -10.47
CA ALA A 320 2.17 -7.63 -11.00
C ALA A 320 1.03 -6.81 -11.62
N ALA A 321 0.50 -5.84 -10.86
CA ALA A 321 -0.57 -4.96 -11.34
C ALA A 321 -0.19 -4.22 -12.64
N LYS A 322 1.08 -3.76 -12.76
CA LYS A 322 1.58 -3.13 -14.00
C LYS A 322 1.64 -4.14 -15.16
N GLN A 323 2.14 -5.34 -14.93
CA GLN A 323 2.20 -6.38 -15.97
C GLN A 323 0.79 -6.75 -16.45
N GLU A 324 -0.16 -6.91 -15.54
CA GLU A 324 -1.57 -7.18 -15.86
C GLU A 324 -2.22 -6.02 -16.63
N GLY A 325 -2.00 -4.77 -16.21
CA GLY A 325 -2.50 -3.60 -16.93
C GLY A 325 -1.96 -3.49 -18.36
N ARG A 326 -0.65 -3.75 -18.55
CA ARG A 326 -0.03 -3.81 -19.89
C ARG A 326 -0.61 -4.96 -20.71
N TYR A 327 -0.84 -6.12 -20.10
CA TYR A 327 -1.39 -7.30 -20.76
C TYR A 327 -2.83 -7.05 -21.26
N VAL A 328 -3.73 -6.57 -20.38
CA VAL A 328 -5.12 -6.28 -20.75
C VAL A 328 -5.21 -5.24 -21.86
N ALA A 329 -4.36 -4.20 -21.82
CA ALA A 329 -4.28 -3.24 -22.91
C ALA A 329 -3.91 -3.90 -24.26
N GLY A 330 -3.04 -4.91 -24.24
CA GLY A 330 -2.70 -5.73 -25.41
C GLY A 330 -3.85 -6.61 -25.89
N VAL A 331 -4.60 -7.23 -24.98
CA VAL A 331 -5.80 -8.03 -25.30
C VAL A 331 -6.86 -7.16 -25.99
N ILE A 332 -7.20 -6.01 -25.39
CA ILE A 332 -8.19 -5.08 -25.93
C ILE A 332 -7.78 -4.58 -27.32
N ARG A 333 -6.49 -4.24 -27.48
CA ARG A 333 -5.95 -3.82 -28.77
C ARG A 333 -6.05 -4.90 -29.83
N ALA A 334 -5.64 -6.13 -29.51
CA ALA A 334 -5.73 -7.25 -30.44
C ALA A 334 -7.18 -7.51 -30.88
N ARG A 335 -8.15 -7.45 -29.95
CA ARG A 335 -9.58 -7.57 -30.26
C ARG A 335 -10.07 -6.48 -31.21
N GLN A 336 -9.73 -5.22 -30.94
CA GLN A 336 -10.16 -4.08 -31.77
C GLN A 336 -9.59 -4.14 -33.19
N GLU A 337 -8.38 -4.68 -33.34
CA GLU A 337 -7.68 -4.77 -34.62
C GLU A 337 -7.91 -6.12 -35.33
N ALA A 338 -8.84 -6.95 -34.82
CA ALA A 338 -9.11 -8.30 -35.31
C ALA A 338 -7.85 -9.19 -35.44
N ARG A 339 -6.88 -8.99 -34.55
CA ARG A 339 -5.66 -9.81 -34.47
C ARG A 339 -5.85 -10.98 -33.49
N PRO A 340 -5.06 -12.06 -33.62
CA PRO A 340 -5.05 -13.13 -32.64
C PRO A 340 -4.77 -12.59 -31.24
N ALA A 341 -5.51 -13.11 -30.24
CA ALA A 341 -5.30 -12.74 -28.85
C ALA A 341 -3.86 -13.11 -28.40
N PRO A 342 -3.26 -12.33 -27.49
CA PRO A 342 -2.02 -12.72 -26.83
C PRO A 342 -2.14 -14.10 -26.15
N LYS A 343 -0.99 -14.75 -25.94
CA LYS A 343 -0.93 -15.95 -25.08
C LYS A 343 -1.47 -15.62 -23.67
N PRO A 344 -1.99 -16.60 -22.93
CA PRO A 344 -2.46 -16.40 -21.55
C PRO A 344 -1.47 -15.62 -20.69
N PHE A 345 -2.01 -14.82 -19.77
CA PHE A 345 -1.18 -14.02 -18.87
C PHE A 345 -0.30 -14.93 -18.01
N ALA A 346 0.99 -14.61 -17.98
CA ALA A 346 1.97 -15.27 -17.14
C ALA A 346 2.79 -14.21 -16.41
N TYR A 347 2.64 -14.16 -15.08
CA TYR A 347 3.39 -13.23 -14.25
C TYR A 347 4.88 -13.56 -14.27
N ARG A 348 5.71 -12.54 -14.49
CA ARG A 348 7.17 -12.64 -14.40
C ARG A 348 7.63 -11.95 -13.13
N ASN A 349 8.19 -12.71 -12.20
CA ASN A 349 8.73 -12.14 -10.98
C ASN A 349 10.05 -11.41 -11.28
N ASP A 350 10.02 -10.08 -11.14
CA ASP A 350 11.19 -9.20 -11.33
C ASP A 350 12.07 -9.08 -10.07
N GLY A 351 11.70 -9.78 -8.99
CA GLY A 351 12.39 -9.83 -7.71
C GLY A 351 11.59 -9.19 -6.56
N ASN A 352 11.97 -9.56 -5.34
CA ASN A 352 11.40 -9.04 -4.10
C ASN A 352 12.43 -8.16 -3.37
N LEU A 353 11.99 -7.01 -2.89
CA LEU A 353 12.83 -6.09 -2.13
C LEU A 353 12.07 -5.65 -0.87
N ALA A 354 12.75 -5.60 0.26
CA ALA A 354 12.21 -5.02 1.49
C ALA A 354 13.32 -4.28 2.24
N THR A 355 13.03 -3.09 2.74
CA THR A 355 13.96 -2.39 3.63
C THR A 355 13.61 -2.65 5.09
N ILE A 356 14.64 -2.77 5.93
CA ILE A 356 14.50 -2.93 7.37
C ILE A 356 14.78 -1.60 8.06
N GLY A 357 15.76 -0.84 7.58
CA GLY A 357 16.15 0.43 8.16
C GLY A 357 17.27 1.10 7.37
N LYS A 358 17.79 2.21 7.87
CA LYS A 358 18.98 2.92 7.39
C LYS A 358 20.12 1.93 7.18
N ARG A 359 20.50 1.75 5.91
CA ARG A 359 21.61 0.88 5.46
C ARG A 359 21.36 -0.63 5.63
N ALA A 360 20.12 -1.06 5.88
CA ALA A 360 19.76 -2.47 5.96
C ALA A 360 18.53 -2.78 5.10
N ALA A 361 18.72 -3.54 4.03
CA ALA A 361 17.66 -4.09 3.20
C ALA A 361 17.95 -5.56 2.85
N ILE A 362 16.94 -6.22 2.27
CA ILE A 362 17.07 -7.52 1.62
C ILE A 362 16.54 -7.42 0.19
N VAL A 363 17.23 -8.10 -0.73
CA VAL A 363 16.84 -8.22 -2.13
C VAL A 363 16.94 -9.68 -2.53
N ASP A 364 15.88 -10.19 -3.15
CA ASP A 364 15.81 -11.54 -3.73
C ASP A 364 15.39 -11.43 -5.20
N LEU A 365 16.34 -11.63 -6.11
CA LEU A 365 16.11 -11.69 -7.56
C LEU A 365 15.98 -13.15 -8.05
N GLY A 366 15.77 -14.10 -7.14
CA GLY A 366 15.81 -15.54 -7.39
C GLY A 366 17.25 -16.07 -7.38
N TRP A 367 18.01 -15.75 -8.44
CA TRP A 367 19.39 -16.22 -8.64
C TRP A 367 20.43 -15.37 -7.89
N ILE A 368 20.13 -14.08 -7.65
CA ILE A 368 20.94 -13.21 -6.80
C ILE A 368 20.17 -12.87 -5.53
N LYS A 369 20.84 -12.99 -4.38
CA LYS A 369 20.34 -12.54 -3.08
C LYS A 369 21.33 -11.56 -2.47
N LEU A 370 20.86 -10.38 -2.09
CA LEU A 370 21.69 -9.34 -1.47
C LEU A 370 21.17 -9.01 -0.07
N LYS A 371 22.09 -8.64 0.83
CA LYS A 371 21.78 -8.22 2.21
C LYS A 371 22.52 -6.95 2.58
N GLY A 372 22.01 -6.25 3.59
CA GLY A 372 22.70 -5.12 4.23
C GLY A 372 22.86 -3.91 3.34
N ARG A 373 24.04 -3.29 3.37
CA ARG A 373 24.28 -1.98 2.72
C ARG A 373 24.16 -2.04 1.21
N LEU A 374 24.64 -3.12 0.60
CA LEU A 374 24.57 -3.30 -0.85
C LEU A 374 23.13 -3.46 -1.30
N ALA A 375 22.36 -4.31 -0.60
CA ALA A 375 20.91 -4.43 -0.82
C ALA A 375 20.18 -3.11 -0.62
N TRP A 376 20.58 -2.29 0.36
CA TRP A 376 19.96 -0.99 0.62
C TRP A 376 20.18 0.00 -0.53
N TRP A 377 21.39 0.04 -1.11
CA TRP A 377 21.65 0.83 -2.32
C TRP A 377 20.85 0.32 -3.52
N THR A 378 20.82 -1.00 -3.75
CA THR A 378 20.03 -1.61 -4.83
C THR A 378 18.54 -1.29 -4.67
N TRP A 379 18.01 -1.40 -3.45
CA TRP A 379 16.64 -1.03 -3.11
C TRP A 379 16.37 0.44 -3.44
N GLY A 380 17.25 1.35 -3.04
CA GLY A 380 17.10 2.78 -3.32
C GLY A 380 17.08 3.08 -4.81
N ILE A 381 18.03 2.53 -5.57
CA ILE A 381 18.11 2.71 -7.02
C ILE A 381 16.86 2.15 -7.71
N ALA A 382 16.43 0.94 -7.36
CA ALA A 382 15.26 0.30 -7.95
C ALA A 382 13.98 1.12 -7.68
N HIS A 383 13.76 1.59 -6.45
CA HIS A 383 12.59 2.38 -6.11
C HIS A 383 12.59 3.74 -6.82
N VAL A 384 13.75 4.42 -6.87
CA VAL A 384 13.89 5.66 -7.66
C VAL A 384 13.62 5.40 -9.15
N TYR A 385 14.08 4.28 -9.70
CA TYR A 385 13.78 3.91 -11.09
C TYR A 385 12.28 3.69 -11.33
N PHE A 386 11.58 3.03 -10.40
CA PHE A 386 10.15 2.74 -10.54
C PHE A 386 9.22 3.92 -10.23
N LEU A 387 9.72 5.00 -9.63
CA LEU A 387 8.97 6.25 -9.45
C LEU A 387 8.58 6.84 -10.81
N ILE A 388 7.39 7.44 -10.86
CA ILE A 388 6.82 8.01 -12.09
C ILE A 388 7.43 9.39 -12.36
N GLY A 389 8.08 9.55 -13.52
CA GLY A 389 8.56 10.84 -14.02
C GLY A 389 9.89 11.32 -13.42
N LEU A 390 10.79 11.86 -14.26
CA LEU A 390 12.16 12.21 -13.88
C LEU A 390 12.26 13.22 -12.74
N ARG A 391 11.40 14.25 -12.71
CA ARG A 391 11.39 15.26 -11.63
C ARG A 391 11.16 14.63 -10.26
N ASN A 392 10.24 13.68 -10.16
CA ASN A 392 9.90 13.03 -8.90
C ASN A 392 11.03 12.09 -8.45
N ARG A 393 11.66 11.40 -9.40
CA ARG A 393 12.87 10.60 -9.16
C ARG A 393 13.99 11.43 -8.54
N LEU A 394 14.24 12.62 -9.11
CA LEU A 394 15.26 13.54 -8.61
C LEU A 394 14.90 14.11 -7.24
N ALA A 395 13.64 14.50 -7.02
CA ALA A 395 13.19 15.01 -5.71
C ALA A 395 13.39 13.97 -4.61
N VAL A 396 12.91 12.73 -4.80
CA VAL A 396 13.08 11.65 -3.81
C VAL A 396 14.56 11.31 -3.62
N ALA A 397 15.35 11.25 -4.70
CA ALA A 397 16.78 11.00 -4.60
C ALA A 397 17.52 12.09 -3.79
N LEU A 398 17.18 13.36 -3.99
CA LEU A 398 17.73 14.49 -3.24
C LEU A 398 17.28 14.48 -1.78
N SER A 399 16.00 14.20 -1.51
CA SER A 399 15.48 14.06 -0.14
C SER A 399 16.17 12.92 0.60
N TRP A 400 16.38 11.76 -0.04
CA TRP A 400 17.15 10.67 0.55
C TRP A 400 18.62 11.01 0.76
N LEU A 401 19.26 11.71 -0.19
CA LEU A 401 20.63 12.18 -0.04
C LEU A 401 20.75 13.12 1.16
N TRP A 402 19.78 14.04 1.33
CA TRP A 402 19.72 14.97 2.45
C TRP A 402 19.50 14.25 3.78
N ILE A 403 18.56 13.30 3.85
CA ILE A 403 18.32 12.47 5.05
C ILE A 403 19.57 11.65 5.39
N TYR A 404 20.25 11.11 4.38
CA TYR A 404 21.46 10.33 4.57
C TYR A 404 22.62 11.18 5.10
N SER A 405 22.79 12.41 4.58
CA SER A 405 23.91 13.30 4.94
C SER A 405 23.68 14.08 6.24
N THR A 406 22.48 14.59 6.47
CA THR A 406 22.16 15.47 7.61
C THR A 406 21.43 14.76 8.75
N GLY A 407 20.78 13.63 8.47
CA GLY A 407 19.82 13.01 9.40
C GLY A 407 18.52 13.81 9.56
N GLN A 408 18.38 14.96 8.89
CA GLN A 408 17.15 15.75 8.94
C GLN A 408 16.11 15.14 8.01
N ARG A 409 14.97 14.78 8.60
CA ARG A 409 13.78 14.28 7.90
C ARG A 409 12.91 15.45 7.42
N SER A 410 11.90 15.14 6.59
CA SER A 410 10.87 16.12 6.21
C SER A 410 10.17 16.71 7.45
N ALA A 411 9.41 17.80 7.28
CA ALA A 411 8.80 18.52 8.39
C ALA A 411 7.95 17.57 9.27
N ARG A 412 8.38 17.37 10.52
CA ARG A 412 7.76 16.50 11.54
C ARG A 412 6.55 17.19 12.17
N LEU A 413 5.60 17.60 11.34
CA LEU A 413 4.43 18.35 11.77
C LEU A 413 3.30 17.41 12.19
N ILE A 414 2.69 17.74 13.33
CA ILE A 414 1.44 17.16 13.80
C ILE A 414 0.32 18.01 13.20
N THR A 415 -0.45 17.44 12.27
CA THR A 415 -1.56 18.14 11.60
C THR A 415 -2.89 17.41 11.81
N GLY A 416 -3.98 18.17 11.90
CA GLY A 416 -5.30 17.66 12.25
C GLY A 416 -5.60 17.79 13.75
N THR A 417 -6.88 17.80 14.12
CA THR A 417 -7.31 17.80 15.51
C THR A 417 -7.25 16.38 16.07
N ASN A 418 -6.74 16.19 17.29
CA ASN A 418 -6.89 14.92 18.01
C ASN A 418 -8.39 14.69 18.26
N THR A 419 -9.01 13.82 17.48
CA THR A 419 -10.41 13.45 17.65
C THR A 419 -10.67 12.82 19.03
N GLU A 420 -9.66 12.18 19.62
CA GLU A 420 -9.69 11.65 20.99
C GLU A 420 -9.82 12.77 22.06
N ASP A 421 -9.15 13.91 21.86
CA ASP A 421 -9.27 15.07 22.76
C ASP A 421 -10.59 15.83 22.54
N ALA A 422 -11.15 15.79 21.32
CA ALA A 422 -12.43 16.40 21.00
C ALA A 422 -13.63 15.65 21.61
N GLN A 423 -13.52 14.34 21.81
CA GLN A 423 -14.52 13.54 22.51
C GLN A 423 -14.41 13.73 24.04
N ARG A 424 -13.20 13.84 24.59
CA ARG A 424 -12.99 14.16 26.02
C ARG A 424 -13.42 15.57 26.43
N LYS A 425 -13.50 16.53 25.49
CA LYS A 425 -14.04 17.88 25.75
C LYS A 425 -15.57 17.98 25.64
N LYS A 426 -16.25 16.89 25.26
CA LYS A 426 -17.73 16.82 25.15
C LYS A 426 -18.39 15.96 26.23
N GLN A 427 -17.61 15.38 27.13
CA GLN A 427 -18.05 14.85 28.43
C GLN A 427 -17.53 15.80 29.51
#